data_AF-I4HCZ4-F1
#
_entry.id   AF-I4HCZ4-F1
#
_cell.length_a   1.000
_cell.length_b   1.000
_cell.length_c   1.000
_cell.angle_alpha   90.00
_cell.angle_beta   90.00
_cell.angle_gamma   90.00
#
_symmetry.space_group_name_H-M   'P 1'
#
loop_
_entity.id
_entity.type
_entity.pdbx_description
1 polymer ?
#
loop_
_entity_poly.entity_id
_entity_poly.type
_entity_poly.pdbx_seq_one_letter_code
_entity_poly.pdbx_strand_id
1 'polypeptide(L)'
;MSKSQQYGSKGQSWHPDFIRYMEFIANHETYRGMPDAFNEENKIQWEAPSNRSSGKYKDTHHKRREWWRRKAVSISIDPQSAKWISRTARQIHPTLKKPCKLCGRVMELRYVYPSSTFLKRLIKMGYVDESFPLEPFERITDLVTRLVEVFGDSVFSHLPDLLQTSEIVPPNLEPNLPDWLDWIEKEYVPQEPSILSPGAMSNAPDRFDGFHSFNLCCRSSADKGRSQSNLRAYTTDRRVFEYWTEGNWIAADRLMGRIRADFSGESCFNGHPGPCSADHVGPLSLGFTHRPEFQLLCKRCNSAKNNRMSLREVVHLRKVEAAGETVISWHSKALWDLRKNDVLDEETALRLSKILRDNRHTLMSVLQRIDDARHFTFLATFLELEYAEQKVEFVNLHIENHITQFERISYLPRETKYVEEQKARRCRVAFESLRDYFRKITRNAYVVTTSQIEGKIVDALEFLERSSSEIQKLDKQISKLLSSSSEIQGEESFRAIVERIPREHPVNFVEAKTRITEAMHLVAVELSNQWNSDRYVRGELNLDS
;
A
#
# COMPACT_ATOMS: atom_id res chain seq x y z
N MET A 1 -13.95 -22.66 31.29
CA MET A 1 -13.10 -22.62 30.07
C MET A 1 -11.85 -21.82 30.40
N SER A 2 -10.66 -22.26 30.01
CA SER A 2 -9.45 -21.46 30.28
C SER A 2 -9.50 -20.18 29.44
N LYS A 3 -9.06 -19.04 29.99
CA LYS A 3 -9.13 -17.73 29.30
C LYS A 3 -8.39 -17.70 27.95
N SER A 4 -7.42 -18.60 27.73
CA SER A 4 -6.74 -18.78 26.44
C SER A 4 -7.66 -19.34 25.34
N GLN A 5 -8.80 -19.94 25.68
CA GLN A 5 -9.81 -20.39 24.72
C GLN A 5 -10.74 -19.27 24.25
N GLN A 6 -10.82 -18.14 24.96
CA GLN A 6 -11.72 -17.02 24.63
C GLN A 6 -11.15 -16.10 23.52
N TYR A 7 -9.82 -16.00 23.43
CA TYR A 7 -9.12 -15.13 22.47
C TYR A 7 -8.29 -15.94 21.48
N GLY A 8 -8.64 -15.81 20.20
CA GLY A 8 -8.02 -16.53 19.10
C GLY A 8 -8.68 -16.15 17.78
N SER A 9 -8.00 -16.40 16.67
CA SER A 9 -8.56 -16.21 15.33
C SER A 9 -7.96 -17.24 14.39
N LYS A 10 -8.80 -17.90 13.57
CA LYS A 10 -8.37 -18.81 12.49
C LYS A 10 -7.38 -19.90 12.97
N GLY A 11 -7.67 -20.56 14.09
CA GLY A 11 -6.89 -21.68 14.60
C GLY A 11 -5.58 -21.33 15.33
N GLN A 12 -5.28 -20.04 15.54
CA GLN A 12 -4.15 -19.60 16.38
C GLN A 12 -4.63 -18.96 17.68
N SER A 13 -4.16 -19.50 18.81
CA SER A 13 -4.32 -18.90 20.14
C SER A 13 -3.42 -17.67 20.27
N TRP A 14 -3.92 -16.62 20.93
CA TRP A 14 -3.09 -15.45 21.23
C TRP A 14 -2.24 -15.74 22.47
N HIS A 15 -1.03 -15.18 22.53
CA HIS A 15 -0.15 -15.42 23.66
C HIS A 15 -0.80 -14.94 24.97
N PRO A 16 -0.73 -15.71 26.09
CA PRO A 16 -1.37 -15.34 27.35
C PRO A 16 -0.96 -13.95 27.87
N ASP A 17 0.32 -13.57 27.71
CA ASP A 17 0.80 -12.24 28.11
C ASP A 17 0.15 -11.12 27.30
N PHE A 18 -0.10 -11.38 26.01
CA PHE A 18 -0.84 -10.43 25.18
C PHE A 18 -2.28 -10.29 25.65
N ILE A 19 -2.94 -11.39 26.02
CA ILE A 19 -4.30 -11.35 26.58
C ILE A 19 -4.34 -10.54 27.88
N ARG A 20 -3.43 -10.80 28.82
CA ARG A 20 -3.30 -10.03 30.07
C ARG A 20 -3.07 -8.54 29.80
N TYR A 21 -2.22 -8.22 28.83
CA TYR A 21 -1.97 -6.86 28.41
C TYR A 21 -3.21 -6.19 27.81
N MET A 22 -4.00 -6.89 26.98
CA MET A 22 -5.24 -6.32 26.44
C MET A 22 -6.24 -6.00 27.55
N GLU A 23 -6.40 -6.91 28.52
CA GLU A 23 -7.27 -6.68 29.69
C GLU A 23 -6.79 -5.46 30.49
N PHE A 24 -5.48 -5.35 30.73
CA PHE A 24 -4.90 -4.18 31.38
C PHE A 24 -5.21 -2.89 30.62
N ILE A 25 -4.95 -2.84 29.32
CA ILE A 25 -5.16 -1.63 28.50
C ILE A 25 -6.64 -1.27 28.41
N ALA A 26 -7.53 -2.23 28.18
CA ALA A 26 -8.97 -1.98 28.02
C ALA A 26 -9.63 -1.42 29.29
N ASN A 27 -9.08 -1.75 30.46
CA ASN A 27 -9.57 -1.27 31.76
C ASN A 27 -8.76 -0.08 32.31
N HIS A 28 -7.72 0.38 31.62
CA HIS A 28 -6.90 1.49 32.09
C HIS A 28 -7.58 2.84 31.87
N GLU A 29 -7.55 3.73 32.88
CA GLU A 29 -8.24 5.04 32.85
C GLU A 29 -7.87 5.88 31.62
N THR A 30 -6.63 5.78 31.15
CA THR A 30 -6.16 6.48 29.94
C THR A 30 -7.03 6.20 28.70
N TYR A 31 -7.55 4.97 28.58
CA TYR A 31 -8.39 4.53 27.47
C TYR A 31 -9.90 4.59 27.78
N ARG A 32 -10.28 5.22 28.89
CA ARG A 32 -11.68 5.40 29.27
C ARG A 32 -12.47 6.10 28.16
N GLY A 33 -13.68 5.59 27.92
CA GLY A 33 -14.57 6.08 26.87
C GLY A 33 -14.15 5.67 25.46
N MET A 34 -13.16 4.77 25.29
CA MET A 34 -12.82 4.22 23.98
C MET A 34 -14.05 3.52 23.37
N PRO A 35 -14.52 3.93 22.18
CA PRO A 35 -15.73 3.37 21.60
C PRO A 35 -15.63 1.88 21.28
N ASP A 36 -16.74 1.19 21.56
CA ASP A 36 -16.92 -0.24 21.35
C ASP A 36 -15.75 -1.06 21.94
N ALA A 37 -15.39 -0.80 23.20
CA ALA A 37 -14.27 -1.47 23.86
C ALA A 37 -14.52 -2.96 24.09
N PHE A 38 -15.76 -3.30 24.45
CA PHE A 38 -16.22 -4.67 24.70
C PHE A 38 -17.39 -5.00 23.75
N ASN A 39 -17.46 -6.26 23.33
CA ASN A 39 -18.60 -6.77 22.58
C ASN A 39 -19.71 -7.28 23.54
N GLU A 40 -20.78 -7.84 22.97
CA GLU A 40 -21.95 -8.36 23.74
C GLU A 40 -21.60 -9.56 24.65
N GLU A 41 -20.52 -10.27 24.36
CA GLU A 41 -19.98 -11.38 25.16
C GLU A 41 -18.92 -10.89 26.18
N ASN A 42 -18.84 -9.57 26.41
CA ASN A 42 -17.84 -8.92 27.24
C ASN A 42 -16.38 -9.18 26.81
N LYS A 43 -16.17 -9.53 25.53
CA LYS A 43 -14.86 -9.74 24.93
C LYS A 43 -14.30 -8.42 24.40
N ILE A 44 -13.00 -8.19 24.62
CA ILE A 44 -12.33 -6.97 24.18
C ILE A 44 -12.28 -6.92 22.65
N GLN A 45 -12.86 -5.85 22.08
CA GLN A 45 -12.80 -5.58 20.66
C GLN A 45 -11.45 -4.94 20.32
N TRP A 46 -10.41 -5.76 20.20
CA TRP A 46 -9.06 -5.25 20.02
C TRP A 46 -8.81 -4.58 18.65
N GLU A 47 -9.39 -5.12 17.59
CA GLU A 47 -9.13 -4.71 16.20
C GLU A 47 -10.38 -4.07 15.57
N ALA A 48 -10.24 -2.90 14.96
CA ALA A 48 -11.34 -2.12 14.37
C ALA A 48 -10.98 -1.66 12.95
N PRO A 49 -10.92 -2.57 11.97
CA PRO A 49 -10.49 -2.22 10.62
C PRO A 49 -11.50 -1.34 9.88
N SER A 50 -10.98 -0.43 9.07
CA SER A 50 -11.75 0.57 8.31
C SER A 50 -12.66 0.00 7.22
N ASN A 51 -12.59 -1.31 6.96
CA ASN A 51 -13.31 -2.00 5.88
C ASN A 51 -14.43 -2.92 6.39
N ARG A 52 -14.89 -2.75 7.63
CA ARG A 52 -16.10 -3.45 8.10
C ARG A 52 -17.31 -2.87 7.36
N SER A 53 -17.95 -3.69 6.53
CA SER A 53 -19.04 -3.26 5.64
C SER A 53 -20.42 -3.29 6.28
N SER A 54 -20.60 -4.00 7.38
CA SER A 54 -21.91 -4.21 8.03
C SER A 54 -21.75 -4.66 9.48
N GLY A 55 -22.85 -4.66 10.24
CA GLY A 55 -22.93 -5.08 11.64
C GLY A 55 -22.75 -3.95 12.65
N LYS A 56 -23.03 -4.25 13.93
CA LYS A 56 -23.04 -3.30 15.06
C LYS A 56 -21.75 -2.49 15.22
N TYR A 57 -20.61 -3.08 14.83
CA TYR A 57 -19.26 -2.50 14.96
C TYR A 57 -18.69 -1.97 13.64
N LYS A 58 -19.52 -1.72 12.62
CA LYS A 58 -19.05 -1.20 11.31
C LYS A 58 -18.35 0.16 11.44
N ASP A 59 -18.85 1.02 12.34
CA ASP A 59 -18.36 2.39 12.52
C ASP A 59 -17.28 2.53 13.61
N THR A 60 -16.89 1.43 14.27
CA THR A 60 -15.93 1.46 15.39
C THR A 60 -14.62 2.16 15.03
N HIS A 61 -14.10 1.94 13.82
CA HIS A 61 -12.87 2.60 13.35
C HIS A 61 -13.01 4.14 13.39
N HIS A 62 -14.16 4.67 12.99
CA HIS A 62 -14.43 6.11 12.95
C HIS A 62 -14.64 6.69 14.34
N LYS A 63 -15.47 6.03 15.15
CA LYS A 63 -15.67 6.40 16.55
C LYS A 63 -14.33 6.45 17.30
N ARG A 64 -13.48 5.44 17.13
CA ARG A 64 -12.12 5.42 17.71
C ARG A 64 -11.24 6.52 17.17
N ARG A 65 -11.25 6.78 15.85
CA ARG A 65 -10.47 7.90 15.28
C ARG A 65 -10.84 9.24 15.92
N GLU A 66 -12.13 9.46 16.17
CA GLU A 66 -12.61 10.67 16.82
C GLU A 66 -12.24 10.70 18.30
N TRP A 67 -12.35 9.58 19.02
CA TRP A 67 -11.81 9.46 20.37
C TRP A 67 -10.32 9.81 20.43
N TRP A 68 -9.52 9.28 19.48
CA TRP A 68 -8.09 9.60 19.36
C TRP A 68 -7.87 11.09 19.10
N ARG A 69 -8.68 11.74 18.25
CA ARG A 69 -8.62 13.18 17.99
C ARG A 69 -8.85 13.97 19.28
N ARG A 70 -9.91 13.66 20.03
CA ARG A 70 -10.21 14.32 21.31
C ARG A 70 -9.11 14.09 22.34
N LYS A 71 -8.57 12.87 22.40
CA LYS A 71 -7.44 12.53 23.27
C LYS A 71 -6.18 13.31 22.89
N ALA A 72 -5.89 13.47 21.60
CA ALA A 72 -4.77 14.29 21.12
C ALA A 72 -4.89 15.74 21.59
N VAL A 73 -6.08 16.35 21.42
CA VAL A 73 -6.36 17.71 21.91
C VAL A 73 -6.17 17.81 23.42
N SER A 74 -6.63 16.82 24.20
CA SER A 74 -6.48 16.81 25.66
C SER A 74 -5.03 16.78 26.17
N ILE A 75 -4.08 16.37 25.31
CA ILE A 75 -2.65 16.32 25.64
C ILE A 75 -1.84 17.32 24.80
N SER A 76 -2.51 18.35 24.26
CA SER A 76 -1.90 19.43 23.47
C SER A 76 -1.20 18.97 22.18
N ILE A 77 -1.68 17.90 21.55
CA ILE A 77 -1.28 17.51 20.19
C ILE A 77 -2.32 18.01 19.20
N ASP A 78 -1.87 18.82 18.23
CA ASP A 78 -2.70 19.25 17.11
C ASP A 78 -3.09 18.05 16.22
N PRO A 79 -4.40 17.73 16.08
CA PRO A 79 -4.88 16.66 15.21
C PRO A 79 -4.76 16.93 13.71
N GLN A 80 -4.32 18.13 13.31
CA GLN A 80 -3.99 18.47 11.92
C GLN A 80 -2.51 18.22 11.61
N SER A 81 -1.63 18.29 12.62
CA SER A 81 -0.22 17.97 12.47
C SER A 81 -0.01 16.53 11.99
N ALA A 82 0.93 16.32 11.09
CA ALA A 82 1.15 14.96 10.60
C ALA A 82 1.75 14.06 11.71
N LYS A 83 1.47 12.76 11.69
CA LYS A 83 1.80 11.80 12.78
C LYS A 83 1.11 12.07 14.13
N TRP A 84 0.15 13.00 14.23
CA TRP A 84 -0.56 13.31 15.48
C TRP A 84 -1.05 12.06 16.21
N ILE A 85 -1.64 11.10 15.48
CA ILE A 85 -2.26 9.92 16.08
C ILE A 85 -1.24 8.93 16.64
N SER A 86 -0.07 8.80 16.01
CA SER A 86 1.00 7.92 16.51
C SER A 86 1.72 8.53 17.72
N ARG A 87 1.90 9.86 17.72
CA ARG A 87 2.43 10.60 18.87
C ARG A 87 1.49 10.49 20.05
N THR A 88 0.18 10.67 19.81
CA THR A 88 -0.86 10.48 20.83
C THR A 88 -0.81 9.07 21.40
N ALA A 89 -0.81 8.04 20.55
CA ALA A 89 -0.75 6.65 21.00
C ALA A 89 0.46 6.35 21.88
N ARG A 90 1.65 6.88 21.56
CA ARG A 90 2.83 6.74 22.42
C ARG A 90 2.69 7.51 23.73
N GLN A 91 2.34 8.79 23.66
CA GLN A 91 2.33 9.67 24.84
C GLN A 91 1.31 9.23 25.90
N ILE A 92 0.18 8.64 25.48
CA ILE A 92 -0.83 8.14 26.42
C ILE A 92 -0.59 6.69 26.86
N HIS A 93 0.35 5.97 26.25
CA HIS A 93 0.51 4.55 26.53
C HIS A 93 1.01 4.34 27.97
N PRO A 94 0.31 3.59 28.84
CA PRO A 94 0.58 3.55 30.28
C PRO A 94 1.99 3.11 30.66
N THR A 95 2.58 2.20 29.88
CA THR A 95 3.88 1.56 30.20
C THR A 95 4.95 1.78 29.13
N LEU A 96 4.59 2.40 28.00
CA LEU A 96 5.38 2.39 26.75
C LEU A 96 5.94 1.02 26.32
N LYS A 97 5.37 -0.09 26.80
CA LYS A 97 5.84 -1.46 26.55
C LYS A 97 4.67 -2.38 26.26
N LYS A 98 4.79 -3.25 25.27
CA LYS A 98 3.75 -4.26 24.99
C LYS A 98 4.30 -5.63 24.61
N PRO A 99 3.63 -6.72 25.02
CA PRO A 99 3.91 -8.07 24.53
C PRO A 99 3.50 -8.26 23.07
N CYS A 100 4.18 -9.18 22.39
CA CYS A 100 3.82 -9.62 21.05
C CYS A 100 2.63 -10.59 21.09
N LYS A 101 1.63 -10.38 20.21
CA LYS A 101 0.46 -11.27 20.08
C LYS A 101 0.83 -12.74 19.80
N LEU A 102 1.94 -12.99 19.12
CA LEU A 102 2.38 -14.34 18.73
C LEU A 102 3.29 -14.99 19.80
N CYS A 103 4.42 -14.36 20.12
CA CYS A 103 5.46 -14.97 20.98
C CYS A 103 5.54 -14.40 22.40
N GLY A 104 4.69 -13.44 22.76
CA GLY A 104 4.70 -12.83 24.11
C GLY A 104 5.82 -11.83 24.37
N ARG A 105 6.90 -11.82 23.58
CA ARG A 105 8.07 -10.93 23.82
C ARG A 105 7.63 -9.47 23.99
N VAL A 106 7.93 -8.91 25.15
CA VAL A 106 7.66 -7.51 25.49
C VAL A 106 8.71 -6.63 24.82
N MET A 107 8.26 -5.58 24.14
CA MET A 107 9.14 -4.61 23.49
C MET A 107 8.68 -3.18 23.79
N GLU A 108 9.63 -2.24 23.78
CA GLU A 108 9.36 -0.81 23.96
C GLU A 108 8.71 -0.19 22.73
N LEU A 109 7.82 0.76 22.95
CA LEU A 109 7.13 1.51 21.90
C LEU A 109 7.90 2.78 21.50
N ARG A 110 8.96 3.12 22.24
CA ARG A 110 9.92 4.17 21.92
C ARG A 110 10.88 3.70 20.82
N TYR A 111 11.46 4.64 20.08
CA TYR A 111 12.40 4.37 18.99
C TYR A 111 13.79 4.01 19.55
N VAL A 112 13.89 2.85 20.18
CA VAL A 112 15.11 2.41 20.89
C VAL A 112 15.86 1.28 20.18
N TYR A 113 15.29 0.66 19.15
CA TYR A 113 15.91 -0.49 18.48
C TYR A 113 16.65 -0.07 17.21
N PRO A 114 17.95 -0.34 17.06
CA PRO A 114 18.69 -0.05 15.84
C PRO A 114 18.03 -0.65 14.59
N SER A 115 17.86 0.18 13.56
CA SER A 115 17.35 -0.28 12.26
C SER A 115 18.46 -0.95 11.44
N SER A 116 18.06 -1.62 10.34
CA SER A 116 19.02 -2.16 9.38
C SER A 116 19.92 -1.09 8.75
N THR A 117 19.47 0.16 8.67
CA THR A 117 20.32 1.28 8.21
C THR A 117 21.39 1.60 9.23
N PHE A 118 21.05 1.65 10.52
CA PHE A 118 22.04 1.87 11.59
C PHE A 118 23.08 0.75 11.60
N LEU A 119 22.65 -0.51 11.59
CA LEU A 119 23.56 -1.66 11.62
C LEU A 119 24.51 -1.69 10.43
N LYS A 120 24.04 -1.31 9.24
CA LYS A 120 24.90 -1.16 8.05
C LYS A 120 25.96 -0.06 8.21
N ARG A 121 25.61 1.06 8.86
CA ARG A 121 26.58 2.13 9.15
C ARG A 121 27.63 1.63 10.13
N LEU A 122 27.20 0.96 11.19
CA LEU A 122 28.09 0.38 12.19
C LEU A 122 29.10 -0.59 11.57
N ILE A 123 28.63 -1.55 10.76
CA ILE A 123 29.50 -2.51 10.06
C ILE A 123 30.49 -1.79 9.14
N LYS A 124 30.06 -0.71 8.47
CA LYS A 124 30.92 0.05 7.55
C LYS A 124 32.08 0.77 8.27
N MET A 125 32.01 0.98 9.59
CA MET A 125 33.09 1.60 10.35
C MET A 125 34.35 0.72 10.44
N GLY A 126 34.23 -0.58 10.17
CA GLY A 126 35.37 -1.48 9.97
C GLY A 126 36.05 -2.01 11.24
N TYR A 127 35.60 -1.60 12.44
CA TYR A 127 36.11 -2.14 13.72
C TYR A 127 35.18 -3.17 14.37
N VAL A 128 33.96 -3.34 13.86
CA VAL A 128 33.04 -4.42 14.28
C VAL A 128 33.26 -5.63 13.39
N ASP A 129 33.72 -6.74 13.97
CA ASP A 129 33.98 -8.01 13.29
C ASP A 129 33.11 -9.15 13.85
N GLU A 130 33.40 -10.39 13.47
CA GLU A 130 32.67 -11.58 13.91
C GLU A 130 32.75 -11.83 15.42
N SER A 131 33.71 -11.20 16.14
CA SER A 131 33.82 -11.30 17.59
C SER A 131 32.80 -10.44 18.35
N PHE A 132 32.10 -9.54 17.65
CA PHE A 132 31.03 -8.71 18.21
C PHE A 132 29.68 -9.07 17.57
N PRO A 133 28.97 -10.09 18.08
CA PRO A 133 27.68 -10.48 17.52
C PRO A 133 26.62 -9.39 17.76
N LEU A 134 25.95 -8.96 16.69
CA LEU A 134 24.85 -8.02 16.77
C LEU A 134 23.57 -8.74 17.21
N GLU A 135 23.11 -8.41 18.42
CA GLU A 135 21.96 -9.09 19.02
C GLU A 135 20.64 -8.61 18.40
N PRO A 136 19.75 -9.53 17.97
CA PRO A 136 18.45 -9.14 17.45
C PRO A 136 17.61 -8.40 18.49
N PHE A 137 17.18 -7.19 18.14
CA PHE A 137 16.33 -6.33 18.96
C PHE A 137 16.98 -5.85 20.26
N GLU A 138 18.31 -5.69 20.26
CA GLU A 138 19.04 -4.95 21.30
C GLU A 138 18.64 -3.47 21.29
N ARG A 139 18.65 -2.80 22.46
CA ARG A 139 18.43 -1.35 22.52
C ARG A 139 19.69 -0.62 22.11
N ILE A 140 19.52 0.59 21.57
CA ILE A 140 20.64 1.45 21.19
C ILE A 140 21.57 1.73 22.37
N THR A 141 21.04 1.92 23.58
CA THR A 141 21.83 2.13 24.80
C THR A 141 22.68 0.91 25.13
N ASP A 142 22.08 -0.29 25.06
CA ASP A 142 22.76 -1.54 25.38
C ASP A 142 23.88 -1.82 24.36
N LEU A 143 23.59 -1.56 23.08
CA LEU A 143 24.56 -1.66 21.99
C LEU A 143 25.72 -0.66 22.18
N VAL A 144 25.44 0.61 22.49
CA VAL A 144 26.50 1.62 22.72
C VAL A 144 27.36 1.26 23.92
N THR A 145 26.76 0.81 25.03
CA THR A 145 27.50 0.31 26.20
C THR A 145 28.45 -0.81 25.81
N ARG A 146 27.96 -1.84 25.12
CA ARG A 146 28.79 -2.94 24.67
C ARG A 146 29.89 -2.53 23.69
N LEU A 147 29.59 -1.61 22.77
CA LEU A 147 30.59 -1.09 21.84
C LEU A 147 31.74 -0.43 22.63
N VAL A 148 31.42 0.41 23.62
CA VAL A 148 32.44 1.05 24.47
C VAL A 148 33.19 0.03 25.34
N GLU A 149 32.50 -0.98 25.89
CA GLU A 149 33.13 -2.05 26.68
C GLU A 149 34.15 -2.85 25.86
N VAL A 150 33.88 -3.09 24.58
CA VAL A 150 34.73 -3.92 23.71
C VAL A 150 35.80 -3.10 22.99
N PHE A 151 35.46 -1.90 22.50
CA PHE A 151 36.32 -1.10 21.62
C PHE A 151 36.86 0.18 22.28
N GLY A 152 36.51 0.43 23.55
CA GLY A 152 36.97 1.55 24.35
C GLY A 152 36.54 2.92 23.80
N ASP A 153 37.28 3.96 24.19
CA ASP A 153 36.94 5.35 23.91
C ASP A 153 36.94 5.71 22.42
N SER A 154 37.53 4.87 21.58
CA SER A 154 37.51 5.03 20.12
C SER A 154 36.10 5.01 19.52
N VAL A 155 35.10 4.50 20.25
CA VAL A 155 33.70 4.50 19.81
C VAL A 155 33.10 5.91 19.81
N PHE A 156 33.49 6.76 20.76
CA PHE A 156 32.88 8.08 20.94
C PHE A 156 33.09 8.99 19.73
N SER A 157 34.23 8.89 19.03
CA SER A 157 34.48 9.64 17.80
C SER A 157 33.56 9.22 16.64
N HIS A 158 33.01 8.00 16.68
CA HIS A 158 32.11 7.47 15.66
C HIS A 158 30.63 7.66 15.98
N LEU A 159 30.26 7.90 17.25
CA LEU A 159 28.86 8.08 17.66
C LEU A 159 28.14 9.21 16.91
N PRO A 160 28.76 10.38 16.64
CA PRO A 160 28.15 11.41 15.81
C PRO A 160 27.73 10.89 14.43
N ASP A 161 28.61 10.19 13.72
CA ASP A 161 28.30 9.66 12.38
C ASP A 161 27.25 8.55 12.40
N LEU A 162 27.26 7.73 13.45
CA LEU A 162 26.28 6.66 13.64
C LEU A 162 24.88 7.23 13.93
N LEU A 163 24.79 8.28 14.76
CA LEU A 163 23.54 8.84 15.27
C LEU A 163 23.03 10.03 14.44
N GLN A 164 23.80 10.54 13.48
CA GLN A 164 23.35 11.63 12.62
C GLN A 164 22.18 11.23 11.72
N THR A 165 21.18 12.11 11.64
CA THR A 165 20.08 12.02 10.66
C THR A 165 19.89 13.37 9.97
N SER A 166 19.00 13.42 8.97
CA SER A 166 18.64 14.70 8.33
C SER A 166 17.96 15.70 9.28
N GLU A 167 17.38 15.21 10.38
CA GLU A 167 16.61 16.01 11.35
C GLU A 167 17.39 16.25 12.65
N ILE A 168 18.46 15.49 12.91
CA ILE A 168 19.15 15.47 14.20
C ILE A 168 20.65 15.50 13.98
N VAL A 169 21.29 16.52 14.54
CA VAL A 169 22.74 16.68 14.61
C VAL A 169 23.18 16.31 16.03
N PRO A 170 24.00 15.27 16.22
CA PRO A 170 24.51 14.91 17.53
C PRO A 170 25.36 16.03 18.14
N PRO A 171 25.30 16.23 19.47
CA PRO A 171 26.12 17.20 20.17
C PRO A 171 27.59 16.80 20.14
N ASN A 172 28.46 17.78 20.39
CA ASN A 172 29.84 17.52 20.74
C ASN A 172 29.92 17.22 22.24
N LEU A 173 30.07 15.95 22.61
CA LEU A 173 30.20 15.49 23.99
C LEU A 173 31.59 14.92 24.22
N GLU A 174 32.08 15.04 25.45
CA GLU A 174 33.30 14.37 25.87
C GLU A 174 33.17 12.83 25.75
N PRO A 175 34.27 12.09 25.63
CA PRO A 175 34.32 10.61 25.64
C PRO A 175 33.83 9.96 26.95
N ASN A 176 32.55 10.15 27.28
CA ASN A 176 31.93 9.71 28.53
C ASN A 176 30.65 8.92 28.23
N LEU A 177 30.66 7.62 28.57
CA LEU A 177 29.52 6.74 28.30
C LEU A 177 28.22 7.22 28.98
N PRO A 178 28.20 7.56 30.29
CA PRO A 178 27.01 8.12 30.93
C PRO A 178 26.40 9.32 30.20
N ASP A 179 27.21 10.30 29.79
CA ASP A 179 26.71 11.52 29.11
C ASP A 179 26.09 11.19 27.74
N TRP A 180 26.73 10.29 26.97
CA TRP A 180 26.20 9.82 25.70
C TRP A 180 24.89 9.03 25.89
N LEU A 181 24.81 8.15 26.88
CA LEU A 181 23.59 7.40 27.17
C LEU A 181 22.45 8.32 27.63
N ASP A 182 22.76 9.33 28.44
CA ASP A 182 21.79 10.31 28.92
C ASP A 182 21.23 11.14 27.76
N TRP A 183 22.10 11.64 26.87
CA TRP A 183 21.67 12.33 25.67
C TRP A 183 20.84 11.43 24.74
N ILE A 184 21.25 10.17 24.56
CA ILE A 184 20.50 9.21 23.74
C ILE A 184 19.08 9.02 24.29
N GLU A 185 18.92 8.81 25.59
CA GLU A 185 17.61 8.53 26.19
C GLU A 185 16.72 9.77 26.33
N LYS A 186 17.29 10.93 26.68
CA LYS A 186 16.51 12.15 26.97
C LYS A 186 16.28 13.05 25.77
N GLU A 187 17.19 13.04 24.79
CA GLU A 187 17.12 13.97 23.65
C GLU A 187 16.97 13.24 22.31
N TYR A 188 17.76 12.18 22.08
CA TYR A 188 17.77 11.51 20.78
C TYR A 188 16.53 10.62 20.55
N VAL A 189 16.25 9.68 21.45
CA VAL A 189 15.12 8.74 21.34
C VAL A 189 13.76 9.45 21.27
N PRO A 190 13.49 10.52 22.06
CA PRO A 190 12.21 11.25 21.99
C PRO A 190 11.94 11.93 20.64
N GLN A 191 12.99 12.22 19.85
CA GLN A 191 12.86 12.78 18.51
C GLN A 191 12.49 11.74 17.43
N GLU A 192 12.36 10.46 17.80
CA GLU A 192 11.96 9.36 16.90
C GLU A 192 12.85 9.21 15.65
N PRO A 193 14.17 9.08 15.82
CA PRO A 193 15.14 9.09 14.73
C PRO A 193 14.85 7.99 13.71
N SER A 194 14.96 8.34 12.43
CA SER A 194 14.64 7.43 11.31
C SER A 194 15.52 6.17 11.24
N ILE A 195 16.66 6.16 11.93
CA ILE A 195 17.60 5.04 12.00
C ILE A 195 17.36 4.11 13.19
N LEU A 196 16.41 4.44 14.07
CA LEU A 196 15.90 3.55 15.10
C LEU A 196 14.46 3.15 14.78
N SER A 197 13.97 2.09 15.42
CA SER A 197 12.62 1.56 15.26
C SER A 197 11.97 1.38 16.62
N PRO A 198 10.64 1.56 16.73
CA PRO A 198 9.90 1.07 17.87
C PRO A 198 9.72 -0.45 17.80
N GLY A 199 9.47 -1.05 18.95
CA GLY A 199 9.16 -2.48 19.08
C GLY A 199 7.81 -2.86 18.49
N ALA A 200 6.87 -1.92 18.38
CA ALA A 200 5.66 -2.07 17.57
C ALA A 200 5.33 -0.75 16.86
N MET A 201 4.96 -0.84 15.58
CA MET A 201 4.55 0.34 14.82
C MET A 201 3.14 0.77 15.19
N SER A 202 2.89 2.08 15.17
CA SER A 202 1.55 2.64 15.34
C SER A 202 0.59 2.09 14.26
N ASN A 203 -0.57 1.64 14.71
CA ASN A 203 -1.70 1.22 13.87
C ASN A 203 -3.03 1.80 14.40
N ALA A 204 -2.99 2.97 15.03
CA ALA A 204 -4.21 3.70 15.40
C ALA A 204 -4.95 4.20 14.14
N PRO A 205 -6.29 4.20 14.12
CA PRO A 205 -7.21 3.78 15.19
C PRO A 205 -7.61 2.29 15.11
N ASP A 206 -7.00 1.54 14.19
CA ASP A 206 -7.33 0.15 13.87
C ASP A 206 -7.01 -0.82 15.02
N ARG A 207 -6.11 -0.46 15.93
CA ARG A 207 -5.82 -1.21 17.16
C ARG A 207 -6.19 -0.39 18.38
N PHE A 208 -6.74 -1.06 19.39
CA PHE A 208 -7.25 -0.44 20.61
C PHE A 208 -6.18 0.39 21.34
N ASP A 209 -4.99 -0.17 21.55
CA ASP A 209 -3.82 0.50 22.14
C ASP A 209 -3.09 1.44 21.17
N GLY A 210 -3.51 1.47 19.91
CA GLY A 210 -2.89 2.25 18.85
C GLY A 210 -1.65 1.62 18.21
N PHE A 211 -1.27 0.37 18.53
CA PHE A 211 -0.08 -0.29 17.99
C PHE A 211 -0.38 -1.63 17.31
N HIS A 212 0.43 -2.02 16.34
CA HIS A 212 0.35 -3.35 15.74
C HIS A 212 0.43 -4.44 16.81
N SER A 213 -0.46 -5.43 16.71
CA SER A 213 -0.51 -6.54 17.67
C SER A 213 0.77 -7.39 17.63
N PHE A 214 1.43 -7.49 16.47
CA PHE A 214 2.74 -8.10 16.32
C PHE A 214 3.86 -7.09 16.53
N ASN A 215 4.80 -7.44 17.40
CA ASN A 215 6.02 -6.66 17.60
C ASN A 215 7.04 -6.94 16.48
N LEU A 216 8.11 -6.16 16.45
CA LEU A 216 9.23 -6.26 15.51
C LEU A 216 9.78 -7.70 15.41
N CYS A 217 9.75 -8.46 16.51
CA CYS A 217 10.19 -9.85 16.58
C CYS A 217 9.42 -10.84 15.69
N CYS A 218 8.15 -10.59 15.38
CA CYS A 218 7.31 -11.52 14.61
C CYS A 218 6.60 -10.87 13.43
N ARG A 219 6.70 -9.54 13.26
CA ARG A 219 5.93 -8.82 12.25
C ARG A 219 6.24 -9.30 10.84
N SER A 220 7.51 -9.48 10.49
CA SER A 220 7.92 -9.87 9.13
C SER A 220 7.40 -11.25 8.70
N SER A 221 7.25 -12.19 9.63
CA SER A 221 6.78 -13.56 9.35
C SER A 221 5.27 -13.72 9.51
N ALA A 222 4.64 -12.97 10.42
CA ALA A 222 3.22 -13.05 10.71
C ALA A 222 2.35 -12.09 9.86
N ASP A 223 2.89 -10.93 9.46
CA ASP A 223 2.20 -9.94 8.63
C ASP A 223 2.43 -10.24 7.13
N LYS A 224 1.74 -11.27 6.63
CA LYS A 224 1.84 -11.74 5.22
C LYS A 224 1.32 -10.73 4.18
N GLY A 225 0.90 -9.53 4.60
CA GLY A 225 0.41 -8.48 3.70
C GLY A 225 1.50 -7.74 2.91
N ARG A 226 2.77 -7.83 3.32
CA ARG A 226 3.91 -7.14 2.68
C ARG A 226 5.18 -7.98 2.74
N SER A 227 5.42 -8.84 1.75
CA SER A 227 6.73 -9.50 1.61
C SER A 227 7.82 -8.50 1.19
N GLN A 228 9.06 -8.68 1.67
CA GLN A 228 10.24 -7.91 1.22
C GLN A 228 10.46 -8.03 -0.30
N SER A 229 10.06 -9.15 -0.91
CA SER A 229 10.07 -9.36 -2.36
C SER A 229 9.17 -8.37 -3.11
N ASN A 230 8.13 -7.83 -2.46
CA ASN A 230 7.26 -6.80 -3.05
C ASN A 230 7.84 -5.37 -2.98
N LEU A 231 8.92 -5.15 -2.23
CA LEU A 231 9.46 -3.82 -1.92
C LEU A 231 10.85 -3.55 -2.53
N ARG A 232 11.54 -4.58 -3.06
CA ARG A 232 12.90 -4.45 -3.60
C ARG A 232 12.89 -4.34 -5.12
N ALA A 233 13.39 -3.19 -5.61
CA ALA A 233 13.49 -2.76 -7.01
C ALA A 233 12.09 -2.70 -7.67
N TYR A 234 11.74 -1.74 -8.48
CA TYR A 234 12.26 -1.43 -9.80
C TYR A 234 11.80 0.00 -10.13
N THR A 235 12.45 0.67 -11.07
CA THR A 235 12.12 2.03 -11.52
C THR A 235 10.72 2.18 -12.15
N THR A 236 9.92 1.11 -12.17
CA THR A 236 8.65 0.96 -12.89
C THR A 236 7.52 0.57 -11.95
N ASP A 237 6.35 1.20 -12.09
CA ASP A 237 5.20 0.90 -11.24
C ASP A 237 4.44 -0.34 -11.73
N ARG A 238 4.69 -1.47 -11.08
CA ARG A 238 4.04 -2.75 -11.40
C ARG A 238 2.53 -2.75 -11.17
N ARG A 239 1.98 -1.78 -10.42
CA ARG A 239 0.56 -1.74 -10.04
C ARG A 239 -0.37 -1.65 -11.25
N VAL A 240 0.10 -1.11 -12.38
CA VAL A 240 -0.67 -1.08 -13.63
C VAL A 240 -1.04 -2.50 -14.09
N PHE A 241 -0.11 -3.44 -13.96
CA PHE A 241 -0.32 -4.86 -14.29
C PHE A 241 -1.03 -5.62 -13.16
N GLU A 242 -0.77 -5.27 -11.89
CA GLU A 242 -1.45 -5.91 -10.75
C GLU A 242 -2.95 -5.60 -10.68
N TYR A 243 -3.35 -4.42 -11.16
CA TYR A 243 -4.73 -3.97 -11.16
C TYR A 243 -5.37 -3.97 -12.56
N TRP A 244 -4.65 -4.45 -13.58
CA TRP A 244 -5.16 -4.58 -14.95
C TRP A 244 -5.73 -3.26 -15.50
N THR A 245 -5.04 -2.16 -15.23
CA THR A 245 -5.42 -0.81 -15.68
C THR A 245 -4.71 -0.44 -16.97
N GLU A 246 -5.36 0.35 -17.80
CA GLU A 246 -4.82 0.86 -19.07
C GLU A 246 -3.81 2.01 -18.84
N GLY A 247 -3.15 2.44 -19.91
CA GLY A 247 -2.34 3.65 -19.99
C GLY A 247 -0.90 3.38 -20.43
N ASN A 248 -0.26 4.42 -20.97
CA ASN A 248 1.12 4.34 -21.45
C ASN A 248 2.12 4.24 -20.29
N TRP A 249 2.25 3.02 -19.77
CA TRP A 249 3.09 2.69 -18.62
C TRP A 249 4.57 2.95 -18.88
N ILE A 250 5.04 2.89 -20.13
CA ILE A 250 6.42 3.28 -20.48
C ILE A 250 6.63 4.78 -20.32
N ALA A 251 5.71 5.60 -20.80
CA ALA A 251 5.79 7.05 -20.64
C ALA A 251 5.74 7.43 -19.15
N ALA A 252 4.81 6.84 -18.40
CA ALA A 252 4.67 7.09 -16.98
C ALA A 252 5.91 6.67 -16.18
N ASP A 253 6.46 5.47 -16.42
CA ASP A 253 7.69 4.99 -15.80
C ASP A 253 8.89 5.88 -16.12
N ARG A 254 8.98 6.35 -17.38
CA ARG A 254 10.03 7.28 -17.81
C ARG A 254 9.92 8.61 -17.07
N LEU A 255 8.72 9.16 -16.93
CA LEU A 255 8.48 10.40 -16.21
C LEU A 255 8.80 10.26 -14.72
N MET A 256 8.43 9.15 -14.08
CA MET A 256 8.85 8.85 -12.70
C MET A 256 10.37 8.80 -12.56
N GLY A 257 11.08 8.31 -13.58
CA GLY A 257 12.53 8.41 -13.69
C GLY A 257 13.04 9.85 -13.73
N ARG A 258 12.46 10.70 -14.58
CA ARG A 258 12.81 12.12 -14.72
C ARG A 258 12.54 12.92 -13.44
N ILE A 259 11.41 12.71 -12.76
CA ILE A 259 11.09 13.35 -11.49
C ILE A 259 12.20 13.11 -10.44
N ARG A 260 12.67 11.86 -10.33
CA ARG A 260 13.74 11.50 -9.39
C ARG A 260 15.09 12.13 -9.74
N ALA A 261 15.39 12.25 -11.04
CA ALA A 261 16.68 12.78 -11.50
C ALA A 261 16.72 14.31 -11.47
N ASP A 262 15.69 14.96 -12.00
CA ASP A 262 15.74 16.37 -12.36
C ASP A 262 14.97 17.26 -11.36
N PHE A 263 13.97 16.70 -10.66
CA PHE A 263 13.03 17.45 -9.82
C PHE A 263 13.03 17.01 -8.35
N SER A 264 14.13 16.39 -7.90
CA SER A 264 14.23 15.91 -6.51
C SER A 264 14.22 17.04 -5.48
N GLY A 265 14.65 18.26 -5.87
CA GLY A 265 14.65 19.46 -5.03
C GLY A 265 13.31 20.19 -4.94
N GLU A 266 12.32 19.79 -5.74
CA GLU A 266 11.00 20.43 -5.75
C GLU A 266 10.25 20.21 -4.45
N SER A 267 9.51 21.25 -4.04
CA SER A 267 8.73 21.21 -2.80
C SER A 267 7.51 20.30 -2.93
N CYS A 268 7.16 19.65 -1.83
CA CYS A 268 5.97 18.83 -1.74
C CYS A 268 4.74 19.69 -1.94
N PHE A 269 3.71 19.15 -2.58
CA PHE A 269 2.42 19.82 -2.70
C PHE A 269 1.87 20.33 -1.35
N ASN A 270 2.19 19.64 -0.25
CA ASN A 270 1.78 20.06 1.09
C ASN A 270 2.78 21.02 1.78
N GLY A 271 3.63 21.71 1.03
CA GLY A 271 4.61 22.68 1.56
C GLY A 271 5.78 22.07 2.34
N HIS A 272 5.94 20.75 2.34
CA HIS A 272 7.08 20.09 3.01
C HIS A 272 8.35 20.14 2.14
N PRO A 273 9.53 20.29 2.76
CA PRO A 273 10.80 20.16 2.04
C PRO A 273 10.93 18.75 1.45
N GLY A 274 11.57 18.67 0.28
CA GLY A 274 11.80 17.42 -0.47
C GLY A 274 12.70 16.40 0.26
N PRO A 275 13.08 15.29 -0.40
CA PRO A 275 12.80 14.99 -1.80
C PRO A 275 11.37 14.50 -2.06
N CYS A 276 10.80 14.97 -3.16
CA CYS A 276 9.48 14.52 -3.61
C CYS A 276 9.58 13.30 -4.52
N SER A 277 8.56 12.45 -4.44
CA SER A 277 8.33 11.33 -5.34
C SER A 277 7.11 11.60 -6.20
N ALA A 278 7.09 10.93 -7.35
CA ALA A 278 5.92 10.88 -8.22
C ALA A 278 4.76 10.15 -7.52
N ASP A 279 3.62 10.83 -7.40
CA ASP A 279 2.37 10.26 -6.92
C ASP A 279 1.28 10.40 -7.97
N HIS A 280 0.50 9.35 -8.19
CA HIS A 280 -0.55 9.36 -9.20
C HIS A 280 -1.68 10.34 -8.83
N VAL A 281 -2.07 11.17 -9.78
CA VAL A 281 -3.34 11.90 -9.72
C VAL A 281 -4.41 10.95 -10.29
N GLY A 282 -5.23 10.38 -9.40
CA GLY A 282 -6.06 9.21 -9.73
C GLY A 282 -5.30 7.90 -9.48
N PRO A 283 -5.52 7.21 -8.35
CA PRO A 283 -4.77 6.00 -8.01
C PRO A 283 -5.09 4.81 -8.93
N LEU A 284 -4.05 4.12 -9.46
CA LEU A 284 -4.20 2.88 -10.26
C LEU A 284 -5.07 1.82 -9.57
N SER A 285 -4.97 1.71 -8.25
CA SER A 285 -5.77 0.75 -7.47
C SER A 285 -7.28 1.02 -7.47
N LEU A 286 -7.71 2.16 -8.02
CA LEU A 286 -9.11 2.54 -8.21
C LEU A 286 -9.54 2.50 -9.69
N GLY A 287 -8.68 2.01 -10.60
CA GLY A 287 -8.99 1.85 -12.02
C GLY A 287 -8.55 3.00 -12.93
N PHE A 288 -7.91 4.04 -12.39
CA PHE A 288 -7.33 5.13 -13.18
C PHE A 288 -6.17 4.62 -14.04
N THR A 289 -5.97 5.27 -15.19
CA THR A 289 -4.93 4.87 -16.15
C THR A 289 -3.54 5.24 -15.66
N HIS A 290 -2.52 4.49 -16.10
CA HIS A 290 -1.12 4.83 -15.85
C HIS A 290 -0.64 5.92 -16.81
N ARG A 291 -1.15 7.13 -16.60
CA ARG A 291 -0.82 8.31 -17.40
C ARG A 291 0.50 8.97 -16.96
N PRO A 292 1.25 9.57 -17.89
CA PRO A 292 2.47 10.30 -17.58
C PRO A 292 2.14 11.67 -16.97
N GLU A 293 1.44 11.71 -15.85
CA GLU A 293 1.18 12.93 -15.09
C GLU A 293 1.20 12.58 -13.60
N PHE A 294 2.05 13.28 -12.84
CA PHE A 294 2.25 13.00 -11.43
C PHE A 294 2.22 14.26 -10.59
N GLN A 295 1.64 14.12 -9.40
CA GLN A 295 1.76 15.09 -8.33
C GLN A 295 3.01 14.82 -7.50
N LEU A 296 3.71 15.87 -7.11
CA LEU A 296 4.91 15.77 -6.29
C LEU A 296 4.54 15.71 -4.81
N LEU A 297 4.79 14.55 -4.20
CA LEU A 297 4.59 14.33 -2.77
C LEU A 297 5.84 13.77 -2.11
N CYS A 298 6.21 14.32 -0.95
CA CYS A 298 7.21 13.70 -0.09
C CYS A 298 6.70 12.35 0.45
N LYS A 299 7.61 11.48 0.86
CA LYS A 299 7.30 10.11 1.33
C LYS A 299 6.22 10.06 2.41
N ARG A 300 6.24 11.02 3.34
CA ARG A 300 5.26 11.14 4.44
C ARG A 300 3.85 11.42 3.90
N CYS A 301 3.73 12.36 2.97
CA CYS A 301 2.46 12.76 2.38
C CYS A 301 1.89 11.67 1.47
N ASN A 302 2.73 11.07 0.63
CA ASN A 302 2.32 9.95 -0.24
C ASN A 302 1.76 8.79 0.62
N SER A 303 2.50 8.39 1.67
CA SER A 303 2.03 7.33 2.57
C SER A 303 0.73 7.68 3.31
N ALA A 304 0.48 8.96 3.60
CA ALA A 304 -0.74 9.41 4.28
C ALA A 304 -1.96 9.41 3.34
N LYS A 305 -1.77 9.83 2.08
CA LYS A 305 -2.79 9.83 1.03
C LYS A 305 -3.22 8.41 0.65
N ASN A 306 -2.26 7.50 0.50
CA ASN A 306 -2.49 6.12 0.08
C ASN A 306 -3.31 6.09 -1.23
N ASN A 307 -4.41 5.34 -1.32
CA ASN A 307 -5.24 5.26 -2.52
C ASN A 307 -6.54 6.09 -2.43
N ARG A 308 -6.55 7.15 -1.63
CA ARG A 308 -7.74 8.01 -1.47
C ARG A 308 -7.61 9.20 -2.41
N MET A 309 -8.70 9.50 -3.12
CA MET A 309 -8.83 10.74 -3.87
C MET A 309 -9.29 11.87 -2.96
N SER A 310 -8.78 13.06 -3.24
CA SER A 310 -9.27 14.34 -2.72
C SER A 310 -10.23 15.00 -3.72
N LEU A 311 -11.00 16.00 -3.27
CA LEU A 311 -11.87 16.80 -4.14
C LEU A 311 -11.07 17.43 -5.29
N ARG A 312 -9.89 17.99 -4.96
CA ARG A 312 -8.99 18.62 -5.94
C ARG A 312 -8.60 17.66 -7.05
N GLU A 313 -8.24 16.42 -6.72
CA GLU A 313 -7.88 15.43 -7.73
C GLU A 313 -9.04 15.10 -8.64
N VAL A 314 -10.24 14.93 -8.10
CA VAL A 314 -11.44 14.66 -8.92
C VAL A 314 -11.73 15.82 -9.85
N VAL A 315 -11.65 17.07 -9.37
CA VAL A 315 -11.81 18.27 -10.20
C VAL A 315 -10.75 18.34 -11.31
N HIS A 316 -9.48 18.06 -10.98
CA HIS A 316 -8.40 18.02 -11.96
C HIS A 316 -8.63 16.95 -13.02
N LEU A 317 -8.96 15.73 -12.62
CA LEU A 317 -9.24 14.62 -13.53
C LEU A 317 -10.44 14.90 -14.45
N ARG A 318 -11.47 15.58 -13.96
CA ARG A 318 -12.60 16.04 -14.81
C ARG A 318 -12.15 17.05 -15.86
N LYS A 319 -11.27 17.99 -15.51
CA LYS A 319 -10.72 18.98 -16.45
C LYS A 319 -9.87 18.30 -17.52
N VAL A 320 -9.00 17.39 -17.11
CA VAL A 320 -8.16 16.59 -18.01
C VAL A 320 -9.01 15.76 -18.96
N GLU A 321 -10.03 15.06 -18.44
CA GLU A 321 -10.95 14.28 -19.27
C GLU A 321 -11.72 15.15 -20.26
N ALA A 322 -12.17 16.34 -19.84
CA ALA A 322 -12.84 17.31 -20.72
C ALA A 322 -11.92 17.86 -21.82
N ALA A 323 -10.60 17.84 -21.61
CA ALA A 323 -9.60 18.17 -22.64
C ALA A 323 -9.35 17.02 -23.64
N GLY A 324 -10.02 15.88 -23.47
CA GLY A 324 -9.96 14.74 -24.38
C GLY A 324 -9.02 13.60 -23.94
N GLU A 325 -8.42 13.69 -22.75
CA GLU A 325 -7.53 12.65 -22.24
C GLU A 325 -8.29 11.50 -21.55
N THR A 326 -7.81 10.27 -21.74
CA THR A 326 -8.33 9.09 -21.03
C THR A 326 -7.75 8.99 -19.63
N VAL A 327 -8.52 9.44 -18.63
CA VAL A 327 -8.10 9.42 -17.22
C VAL A 327 -8.36 8.08 -16.51
N ILE A 328 -9.33 7.30 -16.98
CA ILE A 328 -9.76 6.07 -16.30
C ILE A 328 -9.98 4.93 -17.29
N SER A 329 -9.61 3.72 -16.89
CA SER A 329 -9.66 2.53 -17.75
C SER A 329 -11.10 2.14 -18.08
N TRP A 330 -11.31 1.47 -19.22
CA TRP A 330 -12.63 1.08 -19.76
C TRP A 330 -13.55 0.45 -18.70
N HIS A 331 -12.99 -0.43 -17.85
CA HIS A 331 -13.74 -1.20 -16.85
C HIS A 331 -14.26 -0.36 -15.67
N SER A 332 -13.80 0.87 -15.51
CA SER A 332 -14.27 1.79 -14.46
C SER A 332 -14.90 3.07 -15.03
N LYS A 333 -14.83 3.28 -16.35
CA LYS A 333 -15.33 4.47 -17.03
C LYS A 333 -16.81 4.74 -16.73
N ALA A 334 -17.66 3.72 -16.84
CA ALA A 334 -19.10 3.85 -16.59
C ALA A 334 -19.40 4.38 -15.16
N LEU A 335 -18.73 3.84 -14.14
CA LEU A 335 -18.94 4.27 -12.76
C LEU A 335 -18.40 5.68 -12.50
N TRP A 336 -17.24 5.99 -13.08
CA TRP A 336 -16.69 7.35 -13.03
C TRP A 336 -17.64 8.35 -13.67
N ASP A 337 -18.18 8.07 -14.85
CA ASP A 337 -19.12 8.97 -15.52
C ASP A 337 -20.40 9.19 -14.73
N LEU A 338 -20.93 8.14 -14.11
CA LEU A 338 -22.13 8.22 -13.28
C LEU A 338 -21.93 9.08 -12.02
N ARG A 339 -20.72 9.17 -11.45
CA ARG A 339 -20.49 9.71 -10.10
C ARG A 339 -19.47 10.84 -9.98
N LYS A 340 -18.64 11.12 -10.98
CA LYS A 340 -17.61 12.17 -10.91
C LYS A 340 -18.17 13.57 -10.63
N ASN A 341 -19.40 13.84 -11.07
CA ASN A 341 -20.08 15.12 -10.87
C ASN A 341 -20.76 15.23 -9.49
N ASP A 342 -20.92 14.11 -8.77
CA ASP A 342 -21.50 14.09 -7.41
C ASP A 342 -20.45 14.36 -6.32
N VAL A 343 -19.19 14.55 -6.70
CA VAL A 343 -18.11 14.87 -5.78
C VAL A 343 -18.06 16.37 -5.53
N LEU A 344 -18.50 16.77 -4.36
CA LEU A 344 -18.63 18.17 -3.94
C LEU A 344 -17.66 18.53 -2.79
N ASP A 345 -17.16 17.53 -2.08
CA ASP A 345 -16.32 17.67 -0.89
C ASP A 345 -15.39 16.46 -0.68
N GLU A 346 -14.58 16.49 0.38
CA GLU A 346 -13.66 15.41 0.74
C GLU A 346 -14.38 14.11 1.15
N GLU A 347 -15.62 14.19 1.66
CA GLU A 347 -16.41 13.00 2.03
C GLU A 347 -16.83 12.24 0.78
N THR A 348 -17.44 12.95 -0.17
CA THR A 348 -17.91 12.41 -1.44
C THR A 348 -16.74 11.97 -2.34
N ALA A 349 -15.58 12.62 -2.27
CA ALA A 349 -14.35 12.14 -2.92
C ALA A 349 -13.85 10.80 -2.32
N LEU A 350 -13.89 10.69 -0.98
CA LEU A 350 -13.57 9.45 -0.30
C LEU A 350 -14.61 8.35 -0.60
N ARG A 351 -15.88 8.70 -0.72
CA ARG A 351 -16.97 7.81 -1.11
C ARG A 351 -16.75 7.25 -2.52
N LEU A 352 -16.44 8.12 -3.49
CA LEU A 352 -16.04 7.71 -4.84
C LEU A 352 -14.80 6.80 -4.84
N SER A 353 -13.83 7.07 -3.95
CA SER A 353 -12.67 6.19 -3.79
C SER A 353 -13.03 4.79 -3.29
N LYS A 354 -14.04 4.65 -2.43
CA LYS A 354 -14.49 3.34 -1.92
C LYS A 354 -15.27 2.55 -2.97
N ILE A 355 -16.18 3.21 -3.69
CA ILE A 355 -17.03 2.54 -4.69
C ILE A 355 -16.21 2.08 -5.91
N LEU A 356 -15.26 2.90 -6.39
CA LEU A 356 -14.32 2.50 -7.45
C LEU A 356 -13.43 1.32 -7.03
N ARG A 357 -13.06 1.24 -5.75
CA ARG A 357 -12.31 0.10 -5.20
C ARG A 357 -13.09 -1.21 -5.30
N ASP A 358 -14.39 -1.17 -5.03
CA ASP A 358 -15.29 -2.33 -5.13
C ASP A 358 -15.61 -2.68 -6.59
N ASN A 359 -15.71 -1.68 -7.47
CA ASN A 359 -15.75 -1.90 -8.92
C ASN A 359 -14.52 -2.68 -9.41
N ARG A 360 -13.33 -2.25 -8.98
CA ARG A 360 -12.06 -2.94 -9.29
C ARG A 360 -11.99 -4.33 -8.65
N HIS A 361 -12.59 -4.56 -7.48
CA HIS A 361 -12.70 -5.92 -6.92
C HIS A 361 -13.57 -6.83 -7.79
N THR A 362 -14.69 -6.29 -8.29
CA THR A 362 -15.60 -7.01 -9.19
C THR A 362 -14.92 -7.33 -10.51
N LEU A 363 -14.20 -6.38 -11.12
CA LEU A 363 -13.36 -6.63 -12.30
C LEU A 363 -12.42 -7.81 -12.09
N MET A 364 -11.65 -7.81 -11.00
CA MET A 364 -10.69 -8.89 -10.75
C MET A 364 -11.39 -10.25 -10.64
N SER A 365 -12.63 -10.29 -10.13
CA SER A 365 -13.44 -11.51 -10.13
C SER A 365 -13.86 -11.94 -11.54
N VAL A 366 -14.18 -10.99 -12.42
CA VAL A 366 -14.49 -11.28 -13.82
C VAL A 366 -13.26 -11.80 -14.55
N LEU A 367 -12.11 -11.15 -14.40
CA LEU A 367 -10.84 -11.59 -14.99
C LEU A 367 -10.43 -12.97 -14.47
N GLN A 368 -10.66 -13.27 -13.19
CA GLN A 368 -10.40 -14.60 -12.63
C GLN A 368 -11.23 -15.68 -13.32
N ARG A 369 -12.50 -15.42 -13.63
CA ARG A 369 -13.34 -16.40 -14.35
C ARG A 369 -12.82 -16.71 -15.75
N ILE A 370 -12.27 -15.70 -16.42
CA ILE A 370 -11.66 -15.86 -17.74
C ILE A 370 -10.33 -16.64 -17.64
N ASP A 371 -9.54 -16.38 -16.58
CA ASP A 371 -8.32 -17.13 -16.24
C ASP A 371 -8.64 -18.61 -15.92
N ASP A 372 -9.70 -18.86 -15.14
CA ASP A 372 -10.18 -20.21 -14.79
C ASP A 372 -10.68 -20.97 -16.02
N ALA A 373 -11.34 -20.27 -16.95
CA ALA A 373 -11.73 -20.78 -18.27
C ALA A 373 -10.55 -20.93 -19.25
N ARG A 374 -9.33 -20.56 -18.82
CA ARG A 374 -8.07 -20.71 -19.57
C ARG A 374 -7.94 -19.86 -20.84
N HIS A 375 -8.67 -18.76 -20.95
CA HIS A 375 -8.56 -17.82 -22.08
C HIS A 375 -7.45 -16.79 -21.87
N PHE A 376 -6.21 -17.27 -21.70
CA PHE A 376 -5.06 -16.44 -21.32
C PHE A 376 -4.64 -15.46 -22.42
N THR A 377 -4.70 -15.86 -23.68
CA THR A 377 -4.33 -15.03 -24.84
C THR A 377 -5.24 -13.82 -24.93
N PHE A 378 -6.54 -13.99 -24.68
CA PHE A 378 -7.49 -12.88 -24.59
C PHE A 378 -7.13 -11.92 -23.45
N LEU A 379 -6.88 -12.44 -22.24
CA LEU A 379 -6.47 -11.60 -21.10
C LEU A 379 -5.20 -10.79 -21.41
N ALA A 380 -4.22 -11.40 -22.07
CA ALA A 380 -2.97 -10.74 -22.38
C ALA A 380 -3.12 -9.53 -23.33
N THR A 381 -4.22 -9.43 -24.08
CA THR A 381 -4.54 -8.26 -24.91
C THR A 381 -4.84 -7.00 -24.09
N PHE A 382 -5.16 -7.12 -22.81
CA PHE A 382 -5.41 -5.97 -21.92
C PHE A 382 -4.15 -5.34 -21.34
N LEU A 383 -2.96 -5.89 -21.62
CA LEU A 383 -1.72 -5.47 -21.00
C LEU A 383 -0.98 -4.35 -21.76
N GLU A 384 -1.47 -3.96 -22.94
CA GLU A 384 -0.89 -2.91 -23.80
C GLU A 384 0.64 -3.05 -23.92
N LEU A 385 1.09 -4.26 -24.25
CA LEU A 385 2.50 -4.64 -24.28
C LEU A 385 3.27 -3.90 -25.39
N GLU A 386 2.58 -3.41 -26.40
CA GLU A 386 3.10 -2.61 -27.51
C GLU A 386 3.79 -1.32 -27.05
N TYR A 387 3.41 -0.73 -25.92
CA TYR A 387 4.12 0.44 -25.39
C TYR A 387 5.60 0.15 -25.13
N ALA A 388 5.96 -1.10 -24.83
CA ALA A 388 7.37 -1.51 -24.63
C ALA A 388 8.25 -1.25 -25.86
N GLU A 389 7.66 -1.20 -27.06
CA GLU A 389 8.33 -0.92 -28.34
C GLU A 389 8.65 0.56 -28.53
N GLN A 390 8.29 1.41 -27.56
CA GLN A 390 8.51 2.85 -27.62
C GLN A 390 9.62 3.30 -26.66
N LYS A 391 10.50 4.16 -27.14
CA LYS A 391 11.37 5.01 -26.32
C LYS A 391 10.68 6.36 -26.18
N VAL A 392 10.54 6.82 -24.93
CA VAL A 392 9.81 8.05 -24.59
C VAL A 392 10.75 9.16 -24.14
N GLU A 393 10.52 10.36 -24.69
CA GLU A 393 11.16 11.60 -24.28
C GLU A 393 10.10 12.70 -24.08
N PHE A 394 10.26 13.52 -23.04
CA PHE A 394 9.34 14.62 -22.72
C PHE A 394 9.95 15.94 -23.19
N VAL A 395 9.22 16.67 -24.03
CA VAL A 395 9.65 17.98 -24.53
C VAL A 395 9.14 19.07 -23.59
N ASN A 396 10.04 19.96 -23.16
CA ASN A 396 9.74 21.05 -22.23
C ASN A 396 9.10 20.57 -20.92
N LEU A 397 9.63 19.49 -20.35
CA LEU A 397 9.21 18.97 -19.06
C LEU A 397 9.53 19.98 -17.95
N HIS A 398 8.52 20.37 -17.19
CA HIS A 398 8.63 21.26 -16.04
C HIS A 398 7.58 20.89 -14.98
N ILE A 399 7.63 21.56 -13.83
CA ILE A 399 6.65 21.43 -12.76
C ILE A 399 5.81 22.70 -12.69
N GLU A 400 4.49 22.54 -12.69
CA GLU A 400 3.55 23.63 -12.46
C GLU A 400 2.56 23.20 -11.38
N ASN A 401 2.36 24.01 -10.35
CA ASN A 401 1.45 23.72 -9.23
C ASN A 401 1.68 22.33 -8.58
N HIS A 402 2.96 21.94 -8.48
CA HIS A 402 3.42 20.63 -7.99
C HIS A 402 2.94 19.43 -8.82
N ILE A 403 2.57 19.64 -10.08
CA ILE A 403 2.21 18.60 -11.04
C ILE A 403 3.17 18.71 -12.23
N THR A 404 3.57 17.57 -12.77
CA THR A 404 4.38 17.54 -14.00
C THR A 404 3.60 18.06 -15.20
N GLN A 405 4.22 18.95 -15.98
CA GLN A 405 3.72 19.47 -17.24
C GLN A 405 4.77 19.30 -18.34
N PHE A 406 4.33 19.09 -19.57
CA PHE A 406 5.18 19.04 -20.75
C PHE A 406 4.37 19.46 -21.97
N GLU A 407 5.05 19.94 -23.00
CA GLU A 407 4.39 20.38 -24.23
C GLU A 407 3.92 19.18 -25.05
N ARG A 408 4.79 18.18 -25.20
CA ARG A 408 4.47 16.94 -25.93
C ARG A 408 5.38 15.79 -25.52
N ILE A 409 4.92 14.59 -25.84
CA ILE A 409 5.70 13.36 -25.73
C ILE A 409 6.27 13.03 -27.11
N SER A 410 7.57 12.77 -27.17
CA SER A 410 8.25 12.23 -28.35
C SER A 410 8.39 10.73 -28.21
N TYR A 411 7.93 10.00 -29.21
CA TYR A 411 8.02 8.54 -29.29
C TYR A 411 9.01 8.16 -30.39
N LEU A 412 10.01 7.37 -30.03
CA LEU A 412 10.96 6.78 -30.96
C LEU A 412 10.81 5.25 -30.91
N PRO A 413 10.86 4.54 -32.05
CA PRO A 413 10.88 3.08 -32.03
C PRO A 413 12.03 2.55 -31.18
N ARG A 414 11.78 1.48 -30.44
CA ARG A 414 12.77 0.76 -29.67
C ARG A 414 12.75 -0.70 -30.10
N GLU A 415 13.78 -1.11 -30.83
CA GLU A 415 13.98 -2.50 -31.25
C GLU A 415 15.22 -3.03 -30.56
N THR A 416 15.04 -3.56 -29.36
CA THR A 416 16.14 -4.13 -28.57
C THR A 416 15.62 -5.35 -27.83
N LYS A 417 16.51 -6.32 -27.55
CA LYS A 417 16.24 -7.48 -26.68
C LYS A 417 15.57 -7.10 -25.34
N TYR A 418 15.80 -5.87 -24.86
CA TYR A 418 15.17 -5.30 -23.68
C TYR A 418 13.64 -5.18 -23.79
N VAL A 419 13.09 -5.01 -24.99
CA VAL A 419 11.64 -4.88 -25.21
C VAL A 419 10.93 -6.20 -24.92
N GLU A 420 11.42 -7.30 -25.52
CA GLU A 420 10.92 -8.65 -25.28
C GLU A 420 10.96 -9.00 -23.79
N GLU A 421 12.07 -8.67 -23.13
CA GLU A 421 12.26 -8.85 -21.68
C GLU A 421 11.22 -8.10 -20.85
N GLN A 422 10.96 -6.83 -21.17
CA GLN A 422 9.94 -6.07 -20.48
C GLN A 422 8.56 -6.71 -20.67
N LYS A 423 8.15 -7.00 -21.91
CA LYS A 423 6.81 -7.53 -22.17
C LYS A 423 6.57 -8.88 -21.49
N ALA A 424 7.52 -9.82 -21.62
CA ALA A 424 7.46 -11.13 -20.96
C ALA A 424 7.28 -11.00 -19.45
N ARG A 425 8.08 -10.12 -18.83
CA ARG A 425 8.03 -9.86 -17.40
C ARG A 425 6.70 -9.24 -16.97
N ARG A 426 6.15 -8.29 -17.72
CA ARG A 426 4.86 -7.65 -17.38
C ARG A 426 3.69 -8.61 -17.49
N CYS A 427 3.68 -9.41 -18.55
CA CYS A 427 2.73 -10.49 -18.74
C CYS A 427 2.74 -11.44 -17.55
N ARG A 428 3.92 -11.92 -17.14
CA ARG A 428 4.06 -12.77 -15.95
C ARG A 428 3.52 -12.13 -14.68
N VAL A 429 3.92 -10.88 -14.37
CA VAL A 429 3.46 -10.16 -13.18
C VAL A 429 1.94 -10.02 -13.16
N ALA A 430 1.32 -9.70 -14.29
CA ALA A 430 -0.14 -9.58 -14.39
C ALA A 430 -0.84 -10.89 -14.02
N PHE A 431 -0.47 -12.01 -14.65
CA PHE A 431 -1.08 -13.31 -14.38
C PHE A 431 -0.81 -13.84 -12.97
N GLU A 432 0.42 -13.71 -12.46
CA GLU A 432 0.74 -14.08 -11.07
C GLU A 432 -0.09 -13.28 -10.07
N SER A 433 -0.20 -11.97 -10.29
CA SER A 433 -0.96 -11.08 -9.42
C SER A 433 -2.46 -11.38 -9.42
N LEU A 434 -3.02 -11.78 -10.58
CA LEU A 434 -4.42 -12.18 -10.73
C LEU A 434 -4.70 -13.46 -9.92
N ARG A 435 -3.87 -14.50 -10.12
CA ARG A 435 -4.00 -15.79 -9.39
C ARG A 435 -3.85 -15.63 -7.89
N ASP A 436 -2.95 -14.75 -7.45
CA ASP A 436 -2.74 -14.46 -6.03
C ASP A 436 -3.79 -13.50 -5.46
N TYR A 437 -4.61 -12.88 -6.30
CA TYR A 437 -5.51 -11.81 -5.89
C TYR A 437 -6.52 -12.28 -4.84
N PHE A 438 -7.19 -13.41 -5.09
CA PHE A 438 -8.22 -13.97 -4.20
C PHE A 438 -7.68 -15.03 -3.22
N ARG A 439 -6.47 -15.55 -3.43
CA ARG A 439 -5.80 -16.48 -2.48
C ARG A 439 -5.47 -15.83 -1.13
N LYS A 440 -5.41 -14.49 -1.09
CA LYS A 440 -5.14 -13.73 0.13
C LYS A 440 -6.37 -13.74 1.06
N ILE A 441 -6.37 -14.67 2.02
CA ILE A 441 -7.41 -14.92 3.07
C ILE A 441 -7.81 -13.66 3.88
N THR A 442 -7.12 -12.53 3.75
CA THR A 442 -7.41 -11.26 4.45
C THR A 442 -8.14 -10.23 3.59
N ARG A 443 -8.40 -10.49 2.31
CA ARG A 443 -9.14 -9.55 1.47
C ARG A 443 -10.65 -9.72 1.64
N ASN A 444 -11.25 -8.81 2.40
CA ASN A 444 -12.69 -8.62 2.42
C ASN A 444 -13.12 -7.87 1.14
N ALA A 445 -13.14 -8.58 0.00
CA ALA A 445 -13.53 -8.02 -1.29
C ALA A 445 -15.04 -8.10 -1.46
N TYR A 446 -15.68 -6.99 -1.78
CA TYR A 446 -17.08 -6.97 -2.19
C TYR A 446 -17.14 -7.09 -3.71
N VAL A 447 -17.78 -8.16 -4.17
CA VAL A 447 -17.96 -8.47 -5.59
C VAL A 447 -19.45 -8.35 -5.87
N VAL A 448 -19.79 -7.50 -6.82
CA VAL A 448 -21.17 -7.31 -7.27
C VAL A 448 -21.48 -8.33 -8.36
N THR A 449 -22.62 -9.00 -8.25
CA THR A 449 -23.11 -9.95 -9.25
C THR A 449 -24.63 -9.93 -9.26
N THR A 450 -25.21 -10.06 -10.46
CA THR A 450 -26.64 -10.21 -10.73
C THR A 450 -26.81 -11.19 -11.89
N SER A 451 -28.02 -11.73 -12.11
CA SER A 451 -28.26 -12.65 -13.24
C SER A 451 -27.92 -12.03 -14.60
N GLN A 452 -28.12 -10.72 -14.76
CA GLN A 452 -27.77 -10.00 -15.99
C GLN A 452 -26.25 -9.86 -16.15
N ILE A 453 -25.53 -9.49 -15.09
CA ILE A 453 -24.06 -9.43 -15.09
C ILE A 453 -23.48 -10.81 -15.41
N GLU A 454 -24.01 -11.85 -14.77
CA GLU A 454 -23.59 -13.23 -15.01
C GLU A 454 -23.85 -13.68 -16.45
N GLY A 455 -25.03 -13.36 -17.00
CA GLY A 455 -25.35 -13.64 -18.40
C GLY A 455 -24.33 -13.03 -19.36
N LYS A 456 -23.95 -11.76 -19.15
CA LYS A 456 -22.93 -11.09 -19.97
C LYS A 456 -21.55 -11.74 -19.88
N ILE A 457 -21.17 -12.23 -18.71
CA ILE A 457 -19.88 -12.92 -18.55
C ILE A 457 -19.92 -14.30 -19.24
N VAL A 458 -21.04 -15.03 -19.15
CA VAL A 458 -21.23 -16.29 -19.86
C VAL A 458 -21.18 -16.07 -21.37
N ASP A 459 -21.91 -15.09 -21.90
CA ASP A 459 -21.88 -14.74 -23.32
C ASP A 459 -20.44 -14.46 -23.80
N ALA A 460 -19.66 -13.73 -22.99
CA ALA A 460 -18.26 -13.44 -23.31
C ALA A 460 -17.43 -14.73 -23.42
N LEU A 461 -17.58 -15.66 -22.48
CA LEU A 461 -16.87 -16.95 -22.50
C LEU A 461 -17.26 -17.79 -23.73
N GLU A 462 -18.55 -17.82 -24.10
CA GLU A 462 -19.01 -18.53 -25.31
C GLU A 462 -18.38 -17.98 -26.61
N PHE A 463 -18.14 -16.67 -26.70
CA PHE A 463 -17.38 -16.10 -27.82
C PHE A 463 -15.91 -16.55 -27.78
N LEU A 464 -15.30 -16.60 -26.60
CA LEU A 464 -13.90 -17.02 -26.45
C LEU A 464 -13.70 -18.52 -26.73
N GLU A 465 -14.69 -19.38 -26.47
CA GLU A 465 -14.67 -20.80 -26.84
C GLU A 465 -14.55 -21.02 -28.35
N ARG A 466 -15.02 -20.07 -29.17
CA ARG A 466 -14.95 -20.11 -30.64
C ARG A 466 -13.57 -19.67 -31.19
N SER A 467 -12.58 -19.50 -30.32
CA SER A 467 -11.22 -19.11 -30.72
C SER A 467 -10.55 -20.16 -31.61
N SER A 468 -9.70 -19.71 -32.53
CA SER A 468 -8.99 -20.58 -33.48
C SER A 468 -8.05 -21.58 -32.80
N SER A 469 -7.62 -22.60 -33.55
CA SER A 469 -6.70 -23.62 -33.05
C SER A 469 -5.36 -23.04 -32.58
N GLU A 470 -4.91 -21.95 -33.21
CA GLU A 470 -3.68 -21.23 -32.91
C GLU A 470 -3.78 -20.52 -31.57
N ILE A 471 -4.90 -19.85 -31.29
CA ILE A 471 -5.17 -19.18 -30.01
C ILE A 471 -5.26 -20.22 -28.89
N GLN A 472 -5.98 -21.31 -29.10
CA GLN A 472 -6.07 -22.39 -28.11
C GLN A 472 -4.70 -23.04 -27.82
N LYS A 473 -3.81 -23.13 -28.82
CA LYS A 473 -2.42 -23.56 -28.61
C LYS A 473 -1.64 -22.55 -27.76
N LEU A 474 -1.80 -21.24 -28.01
CA LEU A 474 -1.19 -20.18 -27.20
C LEU A 474 -1.67 -20.23 -25.74
N ASP A 475 -2.97 -20.39 -25.52
CA ASP A 475 -3.55 -20.54 -24.18
C ASP A 475 -2.92 -21.71 -23.41
N LYS A 476 -2.78 -22.87 -24.07
CA LYS A 476 -2.10 -24.04 -23.48
C LYS A 476 -0.64 -23.76 -23.14
N GLN A 477 0.07 -23.02 -24.00
CA GLN A 477 1.46 -22.64 -23.77
C GLN A 477 1.60 -21.68 -22.58
N ILE A 478 0.78 -20.63 -22.52
CA ILE A 478 0.75 -19.69 -21.38
C ILE A 478 0.42 -20.45 -20.09
N SER A 479 -0.61 -21.31 -20.10
CA SER A 479 -1.00 -22.14 -18.96
C SER A 479 0.16 -22.97 -18.41
N LYS A 480 0.96 -23.59 -19.30
CA LYS A 480 2.10 -24.42 -18.93
C LYS A 480 3.19 -23.59 -18.24
N LEU A 481 3.49 -22.42 -18.79
CA LEU A 481 4.51 -21.52 -18.22
C LEU A 481 4.10 -20.98 -16.85
N LEU A 482 2.84 -20.59 -16.69
CA LEU A 482 2.33 -20.13 -15.40
C LEU A 482 2.26 -21.24 -14.34
N SER A 483 2.44 -22.51 -14.72
CA SER A 483 2.44 -23.65 -13.81
C SER A 483 3.86 -24.13 -13.45
N SER A 484 4.89 -23.70 -14.19
CA SER A 484 6.28 -24.06 -13.89
C SER A 484 6.86 -23.20 -12.77
N SER A 485 7.44 -23.83 -11.74
CA SER A 485 8.02 -23.16 -10.56
C SER A 485 9.42 -22.57 -10.78
N SER A 486 9.92 -22.54 -12.02
CA SER A 486 11.26 -22.08 -12.40
C SER A 486 11.18 -20.68 -13.00
N GLU A 487 11.54 -19.64 -12.23
CA GLU A 487 11.53 -18.24 -12.68
C GLU A 487 12.42 -18.01 -13.92
N ILE A 488 13.55 -18.72 -14.03
CA ILE A 488 14.56 -18.51 -15.08
C ILE A 488 14.14 -19.14 -16.43
N GLN A 489 13.60 -20.37 -16.43
CA GLN A 489 13.10 -20.99 -17.68
C GLN A 489 11.77 -20.38 -18.15
N GLY A 490 11.00 -19.79 -17.23
CA GLY A 490 9.76 -19.09 -17.55
C GLY A 490 9.99 -17.85 -18.42
N GLU A 491 11.03 -17.05 -18.14
CA GLU A 491 11.25 -15.78 -18.85
C GLU A 491 11.66 -15.95 -20.32
N GLU A 492 12.58 -16.87 -20.66
CA GLU A 492 12.93 -17.14 -22.06
C GLU A 492 11.73 -17.70 -22.85
N SER A 493 10.93 -18.55 -22.21
CA SER A 493 9.76 -19.17 -22.86
C SER A 493 8.60 -18.18 -23.05
N PHE A 494 8.45 -17.19 -22.17
CA PHE A 494 7.43 -16.15 -22.31
C PHE A 494 7.73 -15.18 -23.45
N ARG A 495 9.00 -14.93 -23.77
CA ARG A 495 9.39 -14.02 -24.88
C ARG A 495 8.80 -14.47 -26.20
N ALA A 496 8.94 -15.75 -26.54
CA ALA A 496 8.41 -16.33 -27.79
C ALA A 496 6.87 -16.34 -27.86
N ILE A 497 6.18 -16.33 -26.71
CA ILE A 497 4.71 -16.30 -26.66
C ILE A 497 4.19 -14.89 -26.89
N VAL A 498 4.82 -13.90 -26.26
CA VAL A 498 4.32 -12.53 -26.27
C VAL A 498 4.28 -11.93 -27.67
N GLU A 499 5.23 -12.28 -28.53
CA GLU A 499 5.24 -11.85 -29.94
C GLU A 499 4.10 -12.45 -30.77
N ARG A 500 3.55 -13.57 -30.30
CA ARG A 500 2.45 -14.29 -30.97
C ARG A 500 1.08 -13.90 -30.42
N ILE A 501 1.01 -13.02 -29.42
CA ILE A 501 -0.26 -12.42 -28.98
C ILE A 501 -0.79 -11.56 -30.15
N PRO A 502 -2.05 -11.75 -30.58
CA PRO A 502 -2.61 -10.99 -31.70
C PRO A 502 -2.59 -9.49 -31.42
N ARG A 503 -1.96 -8.71 -32.32
CA ARG A 503 -2.03 -7.23 -32.30
C ARG A 503 -3.40 -6.73 -32.77
N GLU A 504 -3.90 -7.35 -33.84
CA GLU A 504 -5.28 -7.15 -34.28
C GLU A 504 -6.18 -8.15 -33.57
N HIS A 505 -7.20 -7.63 -32.90
CA HIS A 505 -8.09 -8.46 -32.10
C HIS A 505 -9.06 -9.24 -33.01
N PRO A 506 -9.09 -10.58 -32.91
CA PRO A 506 -10.08 -11.39 -33.59
C PRO A 506 -11.50 -10.94 -33.27
N VAL A 507 -12.44 -11.15 -34.20
CA VAL A 507 -13.86 -10.75 -34.02
C VAL A 507 -14.43 -11.28 -32.70
N ASN A 508 -14.13 -12.53 -32.34
CA ASN A 508 -14.62 -13.12 -31.11
C ASN A 508 -13.99 -12.49 -29.84
N PHE A 509 -12.77 -11.96 -29.91
CA PHE A 509 -12.18 -11.17 -28.82
C PHE A 509 -12.86 -9.80 -28.69
N VAL A 510 -13.18 -9.16 -29.82
CA VAL A 510 -13.93 -7.89 -29.82
C VAL A 510 -15.31 -8.08 -29.20
N GLU A 511 -16.05 -9.11 -29.60
CA GLU A 511 -17.36 -9.44 -29.03
C GLU A 511 -17.27 -9.78 -27.53
N ALA A 512 -16.28 -10.58 -27.12
CA ALA A 512 -16.07 -10.88 -25.71
C ALA A 512 -15.74 -9.62 -24.89
N LYS A 513 -14.87 -8.73 -25.38
CA LYS A 513 -14.55 -7.45 -24.71
C LYS A 513 -15.79 -6.58 -24.60
N THR A 514 -16.64 -6.54 -25.62
CA THR A 514 -17.92 -5.81 -25.60
C THR A 514 -18.84 -6.35 -24.50
N ARG A 515 -19.02 -7.67 -24.41
CA ARG A 515 -19.86 -8.30 -23.37
C ARG A 515 -19.33 -8.06 -21.97
N ILE A 516 -18.01 -8.12 -21.77
CA ILE A 516 -17.39 -7.80 -20.47
C ILE A 516 -17.56 -6.30 -20.14
N THR A 517 -17.46 -5.41 -21.13
CA THR A 517 -17.71 -3.98 -20.95
C THR A 517 -19.15 -3.72 -20.53
N GLU A 518 -20.12 -4.39 -21.16
CA GLU A 518 -21.53 -4.37 -20.76
C GLU A 518 -21.72 -4.88 -19.32
N ALA A 519 -21.06 -5.98 -18.95
CA ALA A 519 -21.08 -6.49 -17.57
C ALA A 519 -20.56 -5.45 -16.57
N MET A 520 -19.43 -4.80 -16.87
CA MET A 520 -18.86 -3.75 -16.01
C MET A 520 -19.73 -2.49 -15.97
N HIS A 521 -20.48 -2.19 -17.03
CA HIS A 521 -21.48 -1.13 -17.01
C HIS A 521 -22.63 -1.45 -16.05
N LEU A 522 -23.16 -2.67 -16.06
CA LEU A 522 -24.18 -3.12 -15.11
C LEU A 522 -23.66 -3.09 -13.67
N VAL A 523 -22.42 -3.52 -13.43
CA VAL A 523 -21.74 -3.41 -12.13
C VAL A 523 -21.68 -1.94 -11.68
N ALA A 524 -21.31 -1.03 -12.59
CA ALA A 524 -21.27 0.40 -12.31
C ALA A 524 -22.64 0.94 -11.88
N VAL A 525 -23.72 0.52 -12.54
CA VAL A 525 -25.10 0.91 -12.16
C VAL A 525 -25.45 0.39 -10.76
N GLU A 526 -25.22 -0.89 -10.49
CA GLU A 526 -25.51 -1.50 -9.17
C GLU A 526 -24.74 -0.82 -8.04
N LEU A 527 -23.44 -0.57 -8.24
CA LEU A 527 -22.63 0.16 -7.30
C LEU A 527 -23.12 1.60 -7.14
N SER A 528 -23.40 2.27 -8.25
CA SER A 528 -23.90 3.64 -8.27
C SER A 528 -25.20 3.77 -7.46
N ASN A 529 -26.12 2.81 -7.57
CA ASN A 529 -27.36 2.79 -6.78
C ASN A 529 -27.10 2.68 -5.27
N GLN A 530 -25.95 2.13 -4.87
CA GLN A 530 -25.52 2.06 -3.48
C GLN A 530 -24.78 3.32 -3.01
N TRP A 531 -24.67 4.39 -3.80
CA TRP A 531 -23.93 5.61 -3.45
C TRP A 531 -24.27 6.15 -2.05
N ASN A 532 -25.55 6.14 -1.68
CA ASN A 532 -26.02 6.60 -0.38
C ASN A 532 -26.18 5.49 0.67
N SER A 533 -25.75 4.27 0.36
CA SER A 533 -25.82 3.16 1.31
C SER A 533 -24.79 3.31 2.43
N ASP A 534 -25.13 2.72 3.57
CA ASP A 534 -24.28 2.56 4.76
C ASP A 534 -22.89 1.95 4.50
N ARG A 535 -22.70 1.30 3.34
CA ARG A 535 -21.39 0.76 2.93
C ARG A 535 -20.41 1.89 2.59
N TYR A 536 -20.90 2.94 1.95
CA TYR A 536 -20.08 4.01 1.39
C TYR A 536 -20.23 5.32 2.15
N VAL A 537 -21.44 5.61 2.62
CA VAL A 537 -21.76 6.72 3.52
C VAL A 537 -21.41 6.33 4.94
N ARG A 538 -20.92 7.30 5.71
CA ARG A 538 -20.81 7.16 7.16
C ARG A 538 -21.97 7.96 7.74
N GLY A 539 -22.79 7.33 8.59
CA GLY A 539 -23.87 8.03 9.25
C GLY A 539 -23.36 9.29 9.93
N GLU A 540 -24.13 10.37 9.86
CA GLU A 540 -23.95 11.50 10.76
C GLU A 540 -23.97 10.95 12.18
N LEU A 541 -22.86 11.13 12.90
CA LEU A 541 -22.88 10.92 14.33
C LEU A 541 -23.86 11.97 14.86
N ASN A 542 -25.07 11.56 15.25
CA ASN A 542 -25.85 12.33 16.20
C ASN A 542 -24.94 12.54 17.41
N LEU A 543 -24.43 13.76 17.54
CA LEU A 543 -23.43 14.14 18.53
C LEU A 543 -24.08 14.48 19.89
N ASP A 544 -25.38 14.27 20.03
CA ASP A 544 -26.14 14.48 21.25
C ASP A 544 -26.75 13.16 21.75
N SER A 545 -25.93 12.29 22.35
CA SER A 545 -26.37 11.26 23.30
C SER A 545 -25.25 10.82 24.22
#